data_AF-A0A516GE71-F1
#
_entry.id   AF-A0A516GE71-F1
#
_cell.length_a   1.000
_cell.length_b   1.000
_cell.length_c   1.000
_cell.angle_alpha   90.00
_cell.angle_beta   90.00
_cell.angle_gamma   90.00
#
_symmetry.space_group_name_H-M   'P 1'
#
loop_
_entity.id
_entity.type
_entity.pdbx_description
1 polymer ?
#
loop_
_entity_poly.entity_id
_entity_poly.type
_entity_poly.pdbx_seq_one_letter_code
_entity_poly.pdbx_strand_id
1 'polypeptide(L)'
;MSGHPRTPRSRPPVSVVLLTLLVTLATVVTSTAFLMRPAVSPQAFALARDVPTVSPAPPASDPRGLHLVLVPHPDDELSAWTSLLEADDLRPVVVLLTQGEATQHCAADVMDRRLQTDLGEVPPEPDPTVGGGGSLACREARLGSFRAAMTEAAGHTPSVRLDWSAARPVDIDGLEALLVTGESATLIALDLGDDALTTDTVETAVRGVLSRPFALGLPDLPLVRITSSAYYATEQEPTACDSLALCPPGETPYVYDRPDHLAVREVARTLAPLTEEGSWLVTHSYDPAANRHLALPEEIYDQFMGLGSGDPRTAQRLGSHQRFYGWLAFPDVWRTGELPLQAEQVLFPRVQSYEVVTP
;
A
#
# COMPACT_ATOMS: atom_id res chain seq x y z
N MET A 1 39.68 50.54 50.39
CA MET A 1 39.63 50.91 48.96
C MET A 1 40.76 50.17 48.25
N SER A 2 40.45 49.05 47.61
CA SER A 2 41.42 48.24 46.86
C SER A 2 40.94 48.14 45.42
N GLY A 3 41.67 48.77 44.50
CA GLY A 3 41.34 48.79 43.07
C GLY A 3 41.61 47.44 42.42
N HIS A 4 40.59 46.88 41.76
CA HIS A 4 40.76 45.69 40.94
C HIS A 4 41.48 46.01 39.61
N PRO A 5 42.48 45.22 39.22
CA PRO A 5 43.19 45.40 37.96
C PRO A 5 42.28 45.06 36.78
N ARG A 6 42.19 45.98 35.81
CA ARG A 6 41.51 45.75 34.54
C ARG A 6 42.35 44.78 33.68
N THR A 7 41.84 43.59 33.45
CA THR A 7 42.42 42.63 32.50
C THR A 7 42.29 43.16 31.06
N PRO A 8 43.34 43.05 30.23
CA PRO A 8 43.31 43.48 28.84
C PRO A 8 42.34 42.61 28.03
N ARG A 9 41.35 43.25 27.39
CA ARG A 9 40.46 42.59 26.43
C ARG A 9 41.27 42.20 25.19
N SER A 10 41.57 40.91 25.04
CA SER A 10 42.11 40.37 23.80
C SER A 10 41.08 40.57 22.69
N ARG A 11 41.47 41.24 21.61
CA ARG A 11 40.63 41.30 20.41
C ARG A 11 40.60 39.90 19.80
N PRO A 12 39.42 39.38 19.42
CA PRO A 12 39.35 38.09 18.74
C PRO A 12 40.21 38.14 17.46
N PRO A 13 40.93 37.07 17.14
CA PRO A 13 41.73 37.02 15.92
C PRO A 13 40.81 37.16 14.70
N VAL A 14 41.27 37.90 13.70
CA VAL A 14 40.52 38.24 12.46
C VAL A 14 39.89 37.00 11.81
N SER A 15 40.54 35.84 11.92
CA SER A 15 40.06 34.55 11.42
C SER A 15 38.74 34.10 12.05
N VAL A 16 38.50 34.38 13.34
CA VAL A 16 37.25 34.04 14.04
C VAL A 16 36.10 34.92 13.58
N VAL A 17 36.39 36.20 13.32
CA VAL A 17 35.39 37.15 12.79
C VAL A 17 34.98 36.75 11.37
N LEU A 18 35.94 36.36 10.53
CA LEU A 18 35.68 35.94 9.15
C LEU A 18 34.87 34.63 9.08
N LEU A 19 35.21 33.64 9.92
CA LEU A 19 34.48 32.37 9.98
C LEU A 19 33.04 32.58 10.44
N THR A 20 32.83 33.42 11.46
CA THR A 20 31.49 33.76 11.96
C THR A 20 30.64 34.42 10.87
N LEU A 21 31.23 35.33 10.08
CA LEU A 21 30.57 35.98 8.94
C LEU A 21 30.18 34.97 7.84
N LEU A 22 31.07 34.04 7.49
CA LEU A 22 30.80 33.02 6.47
C LEU A 22 29.70 32.06 6.90
N VAL A 23 29.72 31.59 8.15
CA VAL A 23 28.67 30.72 8.69
C VAL A 23 27.33 31.47 8.73
N THR A 24 27.33 32.73 9.18
CA THR A 24 26.10 33.54 9.21
C THR A 24 25.55 33.76 7.80
N LEU A 25 26.40 34.06 6.83
CA LEU A 25 26.00 34.23 5.44
C LEU A 25 25.46 32.93 4.85
N ALA A 26 26.12 31.80 5.10
CA ALA A 26 25.64 30.49 4.66
C ALA A 26 24.27 30.17 5.26
N THR A 27 24.09 30.35 6.57
CA THR A 27 22.80 30.16 7.25
C THR A 27 21.71 31.09 6.71
N VAL A 28 22.03 32.36 6.46
CA VAL A 28 21.07 33.30 5.85
C VAL A 28 20.72 32.87 4.43
N VAL A 29 21.69 32.48 3.61
CA VAL A 29 21.45 32.02 2.23
C VAL A 29 20.63 30.74 2.22
N THR A 30 20.93 29.74 3.07
CA THR A 30 20.16 28.50 3.15
C THR A 30 18.75 28.72 3.69
N SER A 31 18.59 29.55 4.73
CA SER A 31 17.27 29.89 5.28
C SER A 31 16.46 30.71 4.29
N THR A 32 17.09 31.63 3.58
CA THR A 32 16.43 32.44 2.54
C THR A 32 16.07 31.57 1.34
N ALA A 33 16.94 30.65 0.90
CA ALA A 33 16.62 29.70 -0.17
C ALA A 33 15.50 28.74 0.24
N PHE A 34 15.43 28.35 1.52
CA PHE A 34 14.33 27.55 2.06
C PHE A 34 13.01 28.34 2.11
N LEU A 35 13.05 29.60 2.54
CA LEU A 35 11.87 30.49 2.58
C LEU A 35 11.44 30.99 1.20
N MET A 36 12.37 31.03 0.23
CA MET A 36 12.11 31.31 -1.18
C MET A 36 11.84 30.05 -2.00
N ARG A 37 11.80 28.86 -1.39
CA ARG A 37 11.08 27.75 -2.03
C ARG A 37 9.68 28.27 -2.26
N PRO A 38 9.18 28.27 -3.51
CA PRO A 38 7.82 28.71 -3.75
C PRO A 38 6.94 27.87 -2.81
N ALA A 39 6.26 28.53 -1.87
CA ALA A 39 5.18 27.88 -1.15
C ALA A 39 4.33 27.22 -2.24
N VAL A 40 4.14 25.90 -2.15
CA VAL A 40 3.25 25.16 -3.05
C VAL A 40 2.02 26.02 -3.18
N SER A 41 1.84 26.61 -4.36
CA SER A 41 0.92 27.74 -4.47
C SER A 41 -0.46 27.25 -4.03
N PRO A 42 -1.34 28.10 -3.48
CA PRO A 42 -2.72 27.70 -3.23
C PRO A 42 -3.40 27.09 -4.47
N GLN A 43 -2.88 27.36 -5.68
CA GLN A 43 -3.27 26.71 -6.92
C GLN A 43 -2.68 25.29 -7.10
N ALA A 44 -1.46 25.01 -6.68
CA ALA A 44 -0.93 23.64 -6.60
C ALA A 44 -1.61 22.82 -5.48
N PHE A 45 -2.00 23.48 -4.38
CA PHE A 45 -2.87 22.90 -3.34
C PHE A 45 -4.33 22.71 -3.82
N ALA A 46 -4.82 23.56 -4.72
CA ALA A 46 -6.14 23.43 -5.32
C ALA A 46 -6.19 22.43 -6.48
N LEU A 47 -5.10 22.25 -7.23
CA LEU A 47 -4.96 21.20 -8.27
C LEU A 47 -4.83 19.80 -7.64
N ALA A 48 -4.40 19.71 -6.38
CA ALA A 48 -4.51 18.47 -5.58
C ALA A 48 -5.97 18.05 -5.30
N ARG A 49 -6.97 18.88 -5.64
CA ARG A 49 -8.41 18.52 -5.61
C ARG A 49 -8.98 18.00 -6.92
N ASP A 50 -8.18 17.82 -7.97
CA ASP A 50 -8.66 17.35 -9.28
C ASP A 50 -8.64 15.83 -9.44
N VAL A 51 -8.12 15.07 -8.47
CA VAL A 51 -8.22 13.61 -8.48
C VAL A 51 -9.63 13.20 -8.02
N PRO A 52 -10.42 12.49 -8.84
CA PRO A 52 -11.75 12.03 -8.43
C PRO A 52 -11.66 11.19 -7.17
N THR A 53 -12.41 11.60 -6.14
CA THR A 53 -12.56 10.83 -4.91
C THR A 53 -13.71 9.86 -5.07
N VAL A 54 -13.46 8.57 -4.83
CA VAL A 54 -14.48 7.51 -4.90
C VAL A 54 -15.09 7.30 -3.52
N SER A 55 -16.38 7.04 -3.44
CA SER A 55 -17.07 6.84 -2.15
C SER A 55 -17.50 5.39 -2.01
N PRO A 56 -17.46 4.80 -0.80
CA PRO A 56 -18.01 3.48 -0.59
C PRO A 56 -19.50 3.43 -0.95
N ALA A 57 -19.85 2.44 -1.74
CA ALA A 57 -21.23 2.11 -2.06
C ALA A 57 -21.66 0.84 -1.30
N PRO A 58 -22.96 0.67 -1.03
CA PRO A 58 -23.46 -0.63 -0.61
C PRO A 58 -23.19 -1.68 -1.71
N PRO A 59 -23.08 -2.97 -1.36
CA PRO A 59 -22.90 -4.03 -2.35
C PRO A 59 -24.04 -4.04 -3.36
N ALA A 60 -23.72 -4.25 -4.64
CA ALA A 60 -24.73 -4.46 -5.67
C ALA A 60 -25.61 -5.67 -5.32
N SER A 61 -26.92 -5.45 -5.25
CA SER A 61 -27.89 -6.53 -5.07
C SER A 61 -28.01 -7.44 -6.31
N ASP A 62 -27.64 -6.91 -7.48
CA ASP A 62 -27.63 -7.61 -8.76
C ASP A 62 -26.38 -7.17 -9.55
N PRO A 63 -25.19 -7.72 -9.22
CA PRO A 63 -23.93 -7.31 -9.84
C PRO A 63 -23.93 -7.69 -11.32
N ARG A 64 -23.51 -6.76 -12.19
CA ARG A 64 -23.46 -7.01 -13.65
C ARG A 64 -22.31 -7.92 -14.07
N GLY A 65 -21.30 -8.09 -13.21
CA GLY A 65 -20.04 -8.73 -13.56
C GLY A 65 -19.16 -9.03 -12.35
N LEU A 66 -18.04 -9.72 -12.61
CA LEU A 66 -16.99 -9.98 -11.65
C LEU A 66 -15.88 -8.92 -11.75
N HIS A 67 -15.38 -8.50 -10.58
CA HIS A 67 -14.16 -7.73 -10.44
C HIS A 67 -13.11 -8.59 -9.74
N LEU A 68 -12.15 -9.10 -10.49
CA LEU A 68 -11.06 -9.90 -9.95
C LEU A 68 -9.97 -8.96 -9.40
N VAL A 69 -9.62 -9.06 -8.12
CA VAL A 69 -8.52 -8.28 -7.51
C VAL A 69 -7.40 -9.23 -7.16
N LEU A 70 -6.28 -9.11 -7.86
CA LEU A 70 -5.08 -9.91 -7.64
C LEU A 70 -4.21 -9.23 -6.57
N VAL A 71 -3.98 -9.92 -5.47
CA VAL A 71 -3.24 -9.41 -4.31
C VAL A 71 -2.02 -10.32 -4.13
N PRO A 72 -0.78 -9.82 -4.32
CA PRO A 72 0.42 -10.63 -4.15
C PRO A 72 0.56 -11.15 -2.71
N HIS A 73 0.47 -10.26 -1.71
CA HIS A 73 0.67 -10.61 -0.29
C HIS A 73 -0.40 -10.00 0.66
N PRO A 74 -0.55 -10.56 1.87
CA PRO A 74 -1.39 -10.02 2.95
C PRO A 74 -0.98 -8.62 3.46
N ASP A 75 -1.46 -7.53 2.85
CA ASP A 75 -1.23 -6.10 3.18
C ASP A 75 -1.42 -5.24 1.91
N ASP A 76 -1.11 -5.83 0.76
CA ASP A 76 -1.11 -5.18 -0.55
C ASP A 76 -2.51 -4.75 -1.03
N GLU A 77 -3.59 -5.31 -0.49
CA GLU A 77 -4.98 -5.08 -0.92
C GLU A 77 -5.38 -3.60 -0.89
N LEU A 78 -4.78 -2.82 0.00
CA LEU A 78 -5.07 -1.40 0.14
C LEU A 78 -4.63 -0.63 -1.11
N SER A 79 -3.60 -1.07 -1.83
CA SER A 79 -3.06 -0.33 -2.99
C SER A 79 -4.03 -0.23 -4.17
N ALA A 80 -5.02 -1.13 -4.25
CA ALA A 80 -6.07 -1.15 -5.26
C ALA A 80 -7.47 -0.74 -4.72
N TRP A 81 -7.57 -0.25 -3.49
CA TRP A 81 -8.87 -0.05 -2.83
C TRP A 81 -9.80 0.91 -3.56
N THR A 82 -9.28 1.94 -4.22
CA THR A 82 -10.10 2.87 -5.01
C THR A 82 -10.74 2.19 -6.22
N SER A 83 -10.10 1.18 -6.82
CA SER A 83 -10.69 0.39 -7.90
C SER A 83 -11.88 -0.44 -7.41
N LEU A 84 -11.80 -0.97 -6.18
CA LEU A 84 -12.90 -1.67 -5.52
C LEU A 84 -14.09 -0.75 -5.21
N LEU A 85 -13.83 0.49 -4.76
CA LEU A 85 -14.90 1.45 -4.47
C LEU A 85 -15.57 2.00 -5.74
N GLU A 86 -14.81 2.13 -6.83
CA GLU A 86 -15.33 2.63 -8.10
C GLU A 86 -16.19 1.59 -8.84
N ALA A 87 -15.89 0.31 -8.67
CA ALA A 87 -16.63 -0.82 -9.25
C ALA A 87 -17.86 -1.22 -8.41
N ASP A 88 -18.72 -0.27 -8.05
CA ASP A 88 -19.85 -0.49 -7.15
C ASP A 88 -20.96 -1.41 -7.69
N ASP A 89 -20.95 -1.68 -8.99
CA ASP A 89 -21.86 -2.58 -9.68
C ASP A 89 -21.26 -3.96 -10.00
N LEU A 90 -20.02 -4.23 -9.56
CA LEU A 90 -19.33 -5.49 -9.73
C LEU A 90 -19.24 -6.28 -8.42
N ARG A 91 -19.14 -7.60 -8.55
CA ARG A 91 -18.87 -8.49 -7.41
C ARG A 91 -17.36 -8.70 -7.25
N PRO A 92 -16.74 -8.28 -6.13
CA PRO A 92 -15.33 -8.53 -5.90
C PRO A 92 -15.02 -10.03 -5.72
N VAL A 93 -13.99 -10.48 -6.42
CA VAL A 93 -13.31 -11.77 -6.21
C VAL A 93 -11.86 -11.44 -5.90
N VAL A 94 -11.50 -11.43 -4.63
CA VAL A 94 -10.13 -11.19 -4.17
C VAL A 94 -9.35 -12.49 -4.30
N VAL A 95 -8.25 -12.49 -5.04
CA VAL A 95 -7.33 -13.61 -5.18
C VAL A 95 -6.04 -13.22 -4.51
N LEU A 96 -5.83 -13.74 -3.30
CA LEU A 96 -4.59 -13.62 -2.55
C LEU A 96 -3.65 -14.74 -3.01
N LEU A 97 -2.49 -14.39 -3.57
CA LEU A 97 -1.64 -15.32 -4.31
C LEU A 97 -0.61 -16.04 -3.42
N THR A 98 -0.13 -15.38 -2.38
CA THR A 98 0.76 -15.94 -1.36
C THR A 98 0.17 -15.70 0.02
N GLN A 99 0.73 -16.35 1.04
CA GLN A 99 0.39 -16.06 2.43
C GLN A 99 1.42 -15.13 3.08
N GLY A 100 2.35 -14.53 2.30
CA GLY A 100 3.41 -13.63 2.78
C GLY A 100 4.40 -14.30 3.72
N GLU A 101 4.63 -15.60 3.54
CA GLU A 101 5.36 -16.42 4.49
C GLU A 101 6.87 -16.28 4.44
N ALA A 102 7.46 -15.79 3.35
CA ALA A 102 8.90 -15.60 3.21
C ALA A 102 9.40 -14.29 3.85
N THR A 103 8.54 -13.59 4.58
CA THR A 103 8.90 -12.36 5.25
C THR A 103 9.97 -12.53 6.33
N GLN A 104 11.03 -11.71 6.27
CA GLN A 104 12.05 -11.62 7.32
C GLN A 104 11.47 -11.17 8.68
N HIS A 105 10.25 -10.62 8.68
CA HIS A 105 9.56 -10.13 9.86
C HIS A 105 9.07 -11.24 10.79
N CYS A 106 9.09 -12.50 10.34
CA CYS A 106 8.82 -13.65 11.20
C CYS A 106 10.03 -14.05 12.10
N ALA A 107 11.13 -13.29 12.09
CA ALA A 107 12.25 -13.53 13.00
C ALA A 107 12.02 -12.92 14.40
N ALA A 108 12.39 -13.66 15.46
CA ALA A 108 12.16 -13.25 16.85
C ALA A 108 12.81 -11.91 17.23
N ASP A 109 14.03 -11.67 16.77
CA ASP A 109 14.75 -10.42 17.06
C ASP A 109 14.17 -9.20 16.34
N VAL A 110 13.46 -9.42 15.24
CA VAL A 110 12.70 -8.39 14.53
C VAL A 110 11.40 -8.11 15.30
N MET A 111 10.63 -9.14 15.65
CA MET A 111 9.36 -8.98 16.38
C MET A 111 9.52 -8.29 17.74
N ASP A 112 10.42 -8.77 18.59
CA ASP A 112 10.62 -8.25 19.96
C ASP A 112 11.03 -6.77 20.01
N ARG A 113 11.69 -6.28 18.95
CA ARG A 113 12.20 -4.91 18.88
C ARG A 113 11.24 -3.93 18.21
N ARG A 114 10.21 -4.44 17.52
CA ARG A 114 9.46 -3.65 16.54
C ARG A 114 7.97 -3.64 16.77
N LEU A 115 7.39 -4.70 17.33
CA LEU A 115 5.96 -4.69 17.65
C LEU A 115 5.67 -3.65 18.75
N GLN A 116 4.89 -2.62 18.42
CA GLN A 116 4.56 -1.49 19.29
C GLN A 116 3.15 -1.63 19.88
N THR A 117 2.94 -2.68 20.68
CA THR A 117 1.63 -2.93 21.32
C THR A 117 1.15 -1.79 22.22
N ASP A 118 2.07 -1.03 22.81
CA ASP A 118 1.78 0.17 23.61
C ASP A 118 1.25 1.34 22.77
N LEU A 119 1.50 1.31 21.47
CA LEU A 119 0.94 2.24 20.49
C LEU A 119 -0.32 1.70 19.82
N GLY A 120 -0.78 0.49 20.12
CA GLY A 120 -2.03 -0.08 19.59
C GLY A 120 -1.86 -1.12 18.48
N GLU A 121 -0.62 -1.51 18.15
CA GLU A 121 -0.39 -2.67 17.28
C GLU A 121 -0.91 -3.95 17.92
N VAL A 122 -1.48 -4.82 17.10
CA VAL A 122 -2.01 -6.11 17.52
C VAL A 122 -0.95 -7.18 17.23
N PRO A 123 -0.50 -7.93 18.25
CA PRO A 123 0.38 -9.06 18.01
C PRO A 123 -0.25 -10.04 17.02
N PRO A 124 0.51 -10.51 16.00
CA PRO A 124 0.03 -11.57 15.13
C PRO A 124 -0.24 -12.85 15.93
N GLU A 125 -1.28 -13.58 15.54
CA GLU A 125 -1.64 -14.89 16.10
C GLU A 125 -1.76 -15.94 14.99
N PRO A 126 -1.09 -17.11 15.09
CA PRO A 126 -0.14 -17.49 16.13
C PRO A 126 1.15 -16.64 16.12
N ASP A 127 2.02 -16.82 17.10
CA ASP A 127 3.32 -16.16 17.12
C ASP A 127 4.17 -16.59 15.91
N PRO A 128 4.48 -15.67 14.96
CA PRO A 128 5.18 -15.99 13.72
C PRO A 128 6.64 -16.39 13.94
N THR A 129 7.19 -16.13 15.14
CA THR A 129 8.58 -16.44 15.48
C THR A 129 8.81 -17.93 15.71
N VAL A 130 7.73 -18.70 15.85
CA VAL A 130 7.77 -20.16 15.98
C VAL A 130 8.14 -20.79 14.62
N GLY A 131 9.45 -20.95 14.39
CA GLY A 131 10.00 -21.55 13.17
C GLY A 131 10.50 -20.52 12.15
N GLY A 132 10.21 -19.23 12.33
CA GLY A 132 10.71 -18.15 11.49
C GLY A 132 10.02 -18.04 10.13
N GLY A 133 10.67 -17.33 9.20
CA GLY A 133 10.20 -17.19 7.81
C GLY A 133 10.03 -18.54 7.12
N GLY A 134 8.96 -18.67 6.34
CA GLY A 134 8.52 -19.84 5.60
C GLY A 134 7.74 -20.87 6.43
N SER A 135 7.67 -20.68 7.76
CA SER A 135 6.98 -21.60 8.67
C SER A 135 5.46 -21.52 8.54
N LEU A 136 4.77 -22.57 9.01
CA LEU A 136 3.30 -22.58 9.11
C LEU A 136 2.80 -21.47 10.06
N ALA A 137 3.50 -21.21 11.17
CA ALA A 137 3.09 -20.16 12.09
C ALA A 137 3.16 -18.76 11.45
N CYS A 138 4.20 -18.51 10.65
CA CYS A 138 4.34 -17.26 9.89
C CYS A 138 3.20 -17.09 8.85
N ARG A 139 2.88 -18.16 8.10
CA ARG A 139 1.73 -18.21 7.17
C ARG A 139 0.41 -17.85 7.86
N GLU A 140 0.10 -18.57 8.95
CA GLU A 140 -1.14 -18.40 9.69
C GLU A 140 -1.23 -17.01 10.33
N ALA A 141 -0.12 -16.47 10.83
CA ALA A 141 -0.03 -15.12 11.38
C ALA A 141 -0.36 -14.03 10.35
N ARG A 142 0.24 -14.10 9.15
CA ARG A 142 -0.01 -13.17 8.05
C ARG A 142 -1.46 -13.23 7.58
N LEU A 143 -2.00 -14.43 7.39
CA LEU A 143 -3.40 -14.62 7.00
C LEU A 143 -4.35 -14.16 8.12
N GLY A 144 -3.97 -14.33 9.38
CA GLY A 144 -4.68 -13.81 10.56
C GLY A 144 -4.77 -12.29 10.57
N SER A 145 -3.65 -11.60 10.32
CA SER A 145 -3.61 -10.15 10.15
C SER A 145 -4.51 -9.68 9.00
N PHE A 146 -4.46 -10.36 7.84
CA PHE A 146 -5.33 -10.05 6.70
C PHE A 146 -6.80 -10.26 7.02
N ARG A 147 -7.15 -11.36 7.67
CA ARG A 147 -8.51 -11.61 8.13
C ARG A 147 -9.01 -10.49 9.05
N ALA A 148 -8.19 -10.06 10.01
CA ALA A 148 -8.56 -8.98 10.93
C ALA A 148 -8.74 -7.65 10.19
N ALA A 149 -7.78 -7.29 9.33
CA ALA A 149 -7.84 -6.07 8.53
C ALA A 149 -9.08 -6.05 7.61
N MET A 150 -9.33 -7.12 6.84
CA MET A 150 -10.50 -7.22 5.96
C MET A 150 -11.83 -7.23 6.72
N THR A 151 -11.88 -7.82 7.92
CA THR A 151 -13.08 -7.79 8.76
C THR A 151 -13.39 -6.38 9.24
N GLU A 152 -12.38 -5.61 9.65
CA GLU A 152 -12.54 -4.21 10.05
C GLU A 152 -12.88 -3.33 8.83
N ALA A 153 -12.23 -3.59 7.68
CA ALA A 153 -12.49 -2.93 6.40
C ALA A 153 -13.96 -3.07 5.96
N ALA A 154 -14.55 -4.25 6.13
CA ALA A 154 -15.94 -4.53 5.79
C ALA A 154 -16.97 -3.73 6.63
N GLY A 155 -16.53 -3.09 7.73
CA GLY A 155 -17.34 -2.17 8.51
C GLY A 155 -17.64 -0.85 7.79
N HIS A 156 -16.76 -0.41 6.90
CA HIS A 156 -16.88 0.85 6.15
C HIS A 156 -16.83 0.67 4.62
N THR A 157 -16.39 -0.49 4.14
CA THR A 157 -16.49 -0.92 2.74
C THR A 157 -17.26 -2.25 2.67
N PRO A 158 -18.60 -2.25 2.79
CA PRO A 158 -19.35 -3.50 2.89
C PRO A 158 -19.25 -4.42 1.66
N SER A 159 -18.87 -3.88 0.49
CA SER A 159 -18.66 -4.65 -0.75
C SER A 159 -17.59 -5.73 -0.62
N VAL A 160 -16.63 -5.58 0.29
CA VAL A 160 -15.56 -6.57 0.53
C VAL A 160 -15.88 -7.55 1.67
N ARG A 161 -17.12 -7.56 2.17
CA ARG A 161 -17.49 -8.42 3.31
C ARG A 161 -17.38 -9.91 2.97
N LEU A 162 -16.62 -10.63 3.79
CA LEU A 162 -16.40 -12.07 3.73
C LEU A 162 -17.03 -12.77 4.95
N ASP A 163 -17.55 -13.98 4.76
CA ASP A 163 -17.95 -14.85 5.87
C ASP A 163 -16.85 -15.88 6.16
N TRP A 164 -15.96 -15.52 7.08
CA TRP A 164 -14.87 -16.39 7.52
C TRP A 164 -15.34 -17.70 8.18
N SER A 165 -16.60 -17.80 8.62
CA SER A 165 -17.14 -19.05 9.16
C SER A 165 -17.48 -20.06 8.06
N ALA A 166 -17.61 -19.59 6.81
CA ALA A 166 -17.80 -20.41 5.61
C ALA A 166 -16.48 -20.78 4.91
N ALA A 167 -15.34 -20.45 5.53
CA ALA A 167 -14.02 -20.76 4.98
C ALA A 167 -13.83 -22.28 4.80
N ARG A 168 -13.40 -22.69 3.60
CA ARG A 168 -13.20 -24.11 3.26
C ARG A 168 -12.03 -24.31 2.29
N PRO A 169 -11.29 -25.42 2.40
CA PRO A 169 -10.27 -25.76 1.41
C PRO A 169 -10.93 -26.10 0.07
N VAL A 170 -10.25 -25.75 -1.02
CA VAL A 170 -10.59 -26.09 -2.40
C VAL A 170 -9.34 -26.45 -3.19
N ASP A 171 -9.53 -27.18 -4.28
CA ASP A 171 -8.48 -27.47 -5.27
C ASP A 171 -8.75 -26.66 -6.54
N ILE A 172 -7.74 -25.93 -6.99
CA ILE A 172 -7.76 -25.16 -8.23
C ILE A 172 -6.66 -25.72 -9.14
N ASP A 173 -7.03 -26.73 -9.92
CA ASP A 173 -6.12 -27.40 -10.86
C ASP A 173 -4.86 -27.97 -10.18
N GLY A 174 -5.02 -28.60 -9.03
CA GLY A 174 -3.92 -29.16 -8.23
C GLY A 174 -3.29 -28.16 -7.25
N LEU A 175 -3.77 -26.91 -7.21
CA LEU A 175 -3.36 -25.91 -6.23
C LEU A 175 -4.33 -25.91 -5.06
N GLU A 176 -3.80 -26.16 -3.85
CA GLU A 176 -4.56 -26.01 -2.62
C GLU A 176 -4.84 -24.52 -2.37
N ALA A 177 -6.10 -24.20 -2.08
CA ALA A 177 -6.51 -22.84 -1.74
C ALA A 177 -7.55 -22.85 -0.62
N LEU A 178 -7.64 -21.74 0.09
CA LEU A 178 -8.73 -21.43 1.01
C LEU A 178 -9.75 -20.57 0.27
N LEU A 179 -10.98 -21.06 0.16
CA LEU A 179 -12.11 -20.30 -0.34
C LEU A 179 -12.91 -19.73 0.83
N VAL A 180 -13.16 -18.42 0.81
CA VAL A 180 -14.04 -17.73 1.76
C VAL A 180 -15.10 -16.97 0.97
N THR A 181 -16.35 -17.39 1.08
CA THR A 181 -17.47 -16.75 0.40
C THR A 181 -18.20 -15.83 1.36
N GLY A 182 -18.47 -14.59 0.96
CA GLY A 182 -19.40 -13.70 1.63
C GLY A 182 -20.63 -13.42 0.77
N GLU A 183 -21.58 -12.67 1.32
CA GLU A 183 -22.75 -12.17 0.61
C GLU A 183 -22.34 -11.28 -0.58
N SER A 184 -21.27 -10.50 -0.41
CA SER A 184 -20.88 -9.43 -1.33
C SER A 184 -19.56 -9.67 -2.05
N ALA A 185 -18.64 -10.43 -1.44
CA ALA A 185 -17.34 -10.72 -2.02
C ALA A 185 -17.00 -12.22 -1.91
N THR A 186 -15.99 -12.63 -2.65
CA THR A 186 -15.33 -13.92 -2.48
C THR A 186 -13.83 -13.70 -2.32
N LEU A 187 -13.19 -14.45 -1.44
CA LEU A 187 -11.74 -14.56 -1.32
C LEU A 187 -11.31 -15.96 -1.73
N ILE A 188 -10.26 -16.03 -2.53
CA ILE A 188 -9.51 -17.24 -2.83
C ILE A 188 -8.08 -16.97 -2.39
N ALA A 189 -7.64 -17.61 -1.31
CA ALA A 189 -6.28 -17.48 -0.81
C ALA A 189 -5.46 -18.72 -1.19
N LEU A 190 -4.48 -18.51 -2.04
CA LEU A 190 -3.51 -19.49 -2.52
C LEU A 190 -2.22 -19.41 -1.67
N ASP A 191 -1.36 -20.39 -1.86
CA ASP A 191 -0.02 -20.43 -1.30
C ASP A 191 0.96 -20.82 -2.43
N LEU A 192 1.18 -19.88 -3.36
CA LEU A 192 2.04 -20.11 -4.52
C LEU A 192 3.54 -19.95 -4.21
N GLY A 193 3.89 -19.60 -2.97
CA GLY A 193 5.25 -19.30 -2.53
C GLY A 193 5.59 -17.81 -2.62
N ASP A 194 5.72 -17.17 -1.46
CA ASP A 194 6.25 -15.82 -1.30
C ASP A 194 7.74 -15.74 -1.74
N ASP A 195 8.12 -14.65 -2.41
CA ASP A 195 9.36 -14.44 -3.15
C ASP A 195 9.64 -15.44 -4.29
N ALA A 196 8.63 -16.24 -4.69
CA ALA A 196 8.74 -17.27 -5.72
C ALA A 196 7.65 -17.16 -6.81
N LEU A 197 6.84 -16.09 -6.82
CA LEU A 197 5.84 -15.92 -7.85
C LEU A 197 6.52 -15.69 -9.21
N THR A 198 6.04 -16.43 -10.20
CA THR A 198 6.38 -16.23 -11.60
C THR A 198 5.12 -15.89 -12.39
N THR A 199 5.27 -15.29 -13.56
CA THR A 199 4.13 -15.02 -14.45
C THR A 199 3.37 -16.30 -14.79
N ASP A 200 4.09 -17.40 -15.04
CA ASP A 200 3.48 -18.68 -15.43
C ASP A 200 2.65 -19.29 -14.29
N THR A 201 3.15 -19.23 -13.05
CA THR A 201 2.43 -19.76 -11.87
C THR A 201 1.21 -18.92 -11.54
N VAL A 202 1.33 -17.59 -11.60
CA VAL A 202 0.21 -16.67 -11.36
C VAL A 202 -0.84 -16.81 -12.47
N GLU A 203 -0.45 -16.86 -13.74
CA GLU A 203 -1.39 -17.03 -14.86
C GLU A 203 -2.13 -18.37 -14.77
N THR A 204 -1.42 -19.45 -14.46
CA THR A 204 -2.03 -20.78 -14.28
C THR A 204 -3.08 -20.75 -13.17
N ALA A 205 -2.75 -20.17 -12.01
CA ALA A 205 -3.68 -20.07 -10.89
C ALA A 205 -4.92 -19.22 -11.23
N VAL A 206 -4.72 -18.05 -11.84
CA VAL A 206 -5.82 -17.15 -12.22
C VAL A 206 -6.72 -17.77 -13.29
N ARG A 207 -6.14 -18.43 -14.30
CA ARG A 207 -6.94 -19.17 -15.29
C ARG A 207 -7.69 -20.33 -14.67
N GLY A 208 -7.10 -21.02 -13.69
CA GLY A 208 -7.78 -22.05 -12.90
C GLY A 208 -9.03 -21.52 -12.20
N VAL A 209 -8.92 -20.37 -11.52
CA VAL A 209 -10.05 -19.65 -10.91
C VAL A 209 -11.15 -19.36 -11.93
N LEU A 210 -10.77 -18.78 -13.07
CA LEU A 210 -11.71 -18.37 -14.12
C LEU A 210 -12.37 -19.56 -14.85
N SER A 211 -11.72 -20.73 -14.90
CA SER A 211 -12.24 -21.89 -15.61
C SER A 211 -13.32 -22.66 -14.84
N ARG A 212 -13.49 -22.43 -13.53
CA ARG A 212 -14.40 -23.19 -12.65
C ARG A 212 -15.24 -22.31 -11.72
N PRO A 213 -15.91 -21.25 -12.20
CA PRO A 213 -16.63 -20.33 -11.33
C PRO A 213 -17.67 -21.04 -10.45
N PHE A 214 -18.43 -21.98 -11.01
CA PHE A 214 -19.45 -22.72 -10.26
C PHE A 214 -18.89 -23.62 -9.15
N ALA A 215 -17.73 -24.26 -9.35
CA ALA A 215 -17.13 -25.10 -8.32
C ALA A 215 -16.64 -24.27 -7.12
N LEU A 216 -16.28 -23.02 -7.39
CA LEU A 216 -15.88 -22.03 -6.39
C LEU A 216 -17.08 -21.27 -5.81
N GLY A 217 -18.31 -21.58 -6.23
CA GLY A 217 -19.51 -20.88 -5.77
C GLY A 217 -19.60 -19.43 -6.27
N LEU A 218 -18.82 -19.07 -7.30
CA LEU A 218 -18.92 -17.79 -7.98
C LEU A 218 -20.21 -17.76 -8.83
N PRO A 219 -20.89 -16.61 -8.91
CA PRO A 219 -22.06 -16.47 -9.76
C PRO A 219 -21.66 -16.53 -11.24
N ASP A 220 -22.60 -16.93 -12.09
CA ASP A 220 -22.43 -16.96 -13.54
C ASP A 220 -22.52 -15.54 -14.11
N LEU A 221 -21.43 -14.79 -13.99
CA LEU A 221 -21.30 -13.41 -14.40
C LEU A 221 -20.07 -13.24 -15.28
N PRO A 222 -20.09 -12.31 -16.26
CA PRO A 222 -18.92 -12.01 -17.07
C PRO A 222 -17.79 -11.42 -16.21
N LEU A 223 -16.55 -11.70 -16.59
CA LEU A 223 -15.40 -10.99 -16.03
C LEU A 223 -15.35 -9.59 -16.63
N VAL A 224 -15.59 -8.57 -15.82
CA VAL A 224 -15.63 -7.17 -16.29
C VAL A 224 -14.29 -6.50 -16.11
N ARG A 225 -13.62 -6.72 -14.98
CA ARG A 225 -12.39 -6.03 -14.62
C ARG A 225 -11.44 -6.95 -13.88
N ILE A 226 -10.14 -6.82 -14.16
CA ILE A 226 -9.06 -7.32 -13.31
C ILE A 226 -8.33 -6.10 -12.74
N THR A 227 -8.05 -6.08 -11.44
CA THR A 227 -7.14 -5.10 -10.83
C THR A 227 -5.97 -5.81 -10.19
N SER A 228 -4.76 -5.40 -10.55
CA SER A 228 -3.55 -5.84 -9.86
C SER A 228 -3.24 -4.90 -8.71
N SER A 229 -3.34 -5.39 -7.47
CA SER A 229 -2.94 -4.70 -6.24
C SER A 229 -1.43 -4.81 -6.00
N ALA A 230 -0.65 -4.83 -7.08
CA ALA A 230 0.77 -5.13 -7.06
C ALA A 230 1.58 -3.90 -7.50
N TYR A 231 1.69 -2.92 -6.59
CA TYR A 231 2.54 -1.76 -6.84
C TYR A 231 3.98 -2.21 -7.14
N TYR A 232 4.54 -1.74 -8.24
CA TYR A 232 5.91 -2.05 -8.65
C TYR A 232 6.54 -0.80 -9.23
N ALA A 233 7.75 -0.48 -8.76
CA ALA A 233 8.53 0.65 -9.25
C ALA A 233 10.03 0.39 -9.12
N THR A 234 10.82 0.74 -10.13
CA THR A 234 12.30 0.63 -10.09
C THR A 234 12.99 1.99 -10.21
N GLU A 235 14.27 2.05 -9.83
CA GLU A 235 15.08 3.27 -10.02
C GLU A 235 15.30 3.63 -11.51
N GLN A 236 15.12 2.66 -12.42
CA GLN A 236 15.44 2.82 -13.84
C GLN A 236 14.20 3.10 -14.71
N GLU A 237 13.00 3.10 -14.12
CA GLU A 237 11.78 3.34 -14.88
C GLU A 237 11.70 4.79 -15.39
N PRO A 238 11.25 4.99 -16.64
CA PRO A 238 11.05 6.33 -17.15
C PRO A 238 9.95 7.01 -16.34
N THR A 239 10.23 8.22 -15.85
CA THR A 239 9.22 9.05 -15.19
C THR A 239 8.75 10.14 -16.14
N ALA A 240 7.45 10.23 -16.37
CA ALA A 240 6.85 11.34 -17.11
C ALA A 240 5.47 11.66 -16.51
N CYS A 241 5.25 12.93 -16.17
CA CYS A 241 3.98 13.39 -15.67
C CYS A 241 3.91 14.91 -15.66
N ASP A 242 2.91 15.45 -16.34
CA ASP A 242 2.74 16.90 -16.50
C ASP A 242 1.83 17.52 -15.42
N SER A 243 1.26 16.67 -14.54
CA SER A 243 0.41 17.13 -13.44
C SER A 243 1.24 17.40 -12.19
N LEU A 244 1.39 18.68 -11.84
CA LEU A 244 2.07 19.10 -10.61
C LEU A 244 1.40 18.54 -9.33
N ALA A 245 0.11 18.21 -9.40
CA ALA A 245 -0.64 17.64 -8.28
C ALA A 245 -0.34 16.16 -8.07
N LEU A 246 -0.11 15.41 -9.15
CA LEU A 246 0.19 13.99 -9.09
C LEU A 246 1.70 13.72 -9.04
N CYS A 247 2.50 14.67 -9.50
CA CYS A 247 3.94 14.52 -9.70
C CYS A 247 4.67 15.81 -9.31
N PRO A 248 4.78 16.11 -8.01
CA PRO A 248 5.49 17.28 -7.53
C PRO A 248 6.93 17.37 -8.08
N PRO A 249 7.42 18.57 -8.46
CA PRO A 249 8.77 18.74 -8.98
C PRO A 249 9.86 18.37 -7.95
N GLY A 250 10.86 17.62 -8.39
CA GLY A 250 11.99 17.21 -7.56
C GLY A 250 11.73 16.00 -6.67
N GLU A 251 10.52 15.44 -6.73
CA GLU A 251 10.17 14.18 -6.08
C GLU A 251 10.33 12.99 -7.03
N THR A 252 10.39 11.79 -6.47
CA THR A 252 10.53 10.52 -7.21
C THR A 252 9.58 9.47 -6.64
N PRO A 253 9.13 8.50 -7.44
CA PRO A 253 8.26 7.43 -6.97
C PRO A 253 8.96 6.57 -5.93
N TYR A 254 8.20 6.04 -4.98
CA TYR A 254 8.69 5.08 -4.00
C TYR A 254 9.15 3.81 -4.72
N VAL A 255 10.42 3.46 -4.60
CA VAL A 255 11.00 2.29 -5.26
C VAL A 255 10.57 1.04 -4.50
N TYR A 256 9.93 0.12 -5.23
CA TYR A 256 9.44 -1.14 -4.70
C TYR A 256 9.62 -2.24 -5.76
N ASP A 257 10.88 -2.63 -5.94
CA ASP A 257 11.31 -3.63 -6.92
C ASP A 257 11.17 -5.04 -6.30
N ARG A 258 9.95 -5.58 -6.37
CA ARG A 258 9.62 -6.94 -5.90
C ARG A 258 9.24 -7.82 -7.09
N PRO A 259 9.95 -8.93 -7.36
CA PRO A 259 9.64 -9.84 -8.47
C PRO A 259 8.20 -10.35 -8.46
N ASP A 260 7.65 -10.62 -7.29
CA ASP A 260 6.27 -11.07 -7.14
C ASP A 260 5.27 -10.03 -7.62
N HIS A 261 5.50 -8.75 -7.29
CA HIS A 261 4.62 -7.67 -7.73
C HIS A 261 4.67 -7.50 -9.25
N LEU A 262 5.87 -7.62 -9.83
CA LEU A 262 6.04 -7.59 -11.28
C LEU A 262 5.29 -8.75 -11.94
N ALA A 263 5.43 -9.98 -11.42
CA ALA A 263 4.75 -11.15 -11.96
C ALA A 263 3.22 -10.98 -11.97
N VAL A 264 2.64 -10.48 -10.87
CA VAL A 264 1.19 -10.26 -10.76
C VAL A 264 0.72 -9.13 -11.66
N ARG A 265 1.47 -8.01 -11.74
CA ARG A 265 1.21 -6.91 -12.66
C ARG A 265 1.19 -7.37 -14.12
N GLU A 266 2.18 -8.16 -14.52
CA GLU A 266 2.28 -8.65 -15.90
C GLU A 266 1.20 -9.68 -16.24
N VAL A 267 0.81 -10.56 -15.32
CA VAL A 267 -0.33 -11.46 -15.56
C VAL A 267 -1.64 -10.69 -15.68
N ALA A 268 -1.90 -9.72 -14.82
CA ALA A 268 -3.09 -8.88 -14.98
C ALA A 268 -3.11 -8.20 -16.36
N ARG A 269 -1.96 -7.68 -16.83
CA ARG A 269 -1.80 -7.10 -18.17
C ARG A 269 -2.16 -8.09 -19.28
N THR A 270 -1.64 -9.32 -19.25
CA THR A 270 -1.88 -10.32 -20.31
C THR A 270 -3.33 -10.82 -20.33
N LEU A 271 -4.04 -10.72 -19.21
CA LEU A 271 -5.45 -11.12 -19.07
C LEU A 271 -6.44 -10.01 -19.41
N ALA A 272 -6.00 -8.78 -19.70
CA ALA A 272 -6.89 -7.68 -20.10
C ALA A 272 -7.87 -8.04 -21.25
N PRO A 273 -7.48 -8.82 -22.29
CA PRO A 273 -8.40 -9.23 -23.36
C PRO A 273 -9.57 -10.13 -22.93
N LEU A 274 -9.56 -10.64 -21.70
CA LEU A 274 -10.64 -11.45 -21.15
C LEU A 274 -11.72 -10.61 -20.45
N THR A 275 -11.54 -9.29 -20.36
CA THR A 275 -12.39 -8.41 -19.57
C THR A 275 -13.12 -7.39 -20.44
N GLU A 276 -14.15 -6.74 -19.90
CA GLU A 276 -14.88 -5.68 -20.60
C GLU A 276 -14.23 -4.30 -20.44
N GLU A 277 -13.65 -4.03 -19.27
CA GLU A 277 -13.07 -2.73 -18.89
C GLU A 277 -11.55 -2.71 -18.86
N GLY A 278 -10.92 -3.81 -19.26
CA GLY A 278 -9.48 -3.99 -19.22
C GLY A 278 -8.94 -4.45 -17.87
N SER A 279 -7.63 -4.31 -17.71
CA SER A 279 -6.90 -4.58 -16.49
C SER A 279 -6.33 -3.30 -15.90
N TRP A 280 -6.57 -3.07 -14.61
CA TRP A 280 -6.14 -1.89 -13.88
C TRP A 280 -4.91 -2.26 -13.07
N LEU A 281 -3.75 -1.75 -13.46
CA LEU A 281 -2.47 -2.11 -12.85
C LEU A 281 -2.05 -0.98 -11.92
N VAL A 282 -2.02 -1.24 -10.60
CA VAL A 282 -1.51 -0.25 -9.64
C VAL A 282 -0.08 0.12 -10.02
N THR A 283 0.19 1.42 -10.11
CA THR A 283 1.50 1.98 -10.45
C THR A 283 1.71 3.31 -9.73
N HIS A 284 2.89 3.91 -9.88
CA HIS A 284 3.17 5.24 -9.38
C HIS A 284 2.62 6.33 -10.33
N SER A 285 2.32 7.51 -9.78
CA SER A 285 1.78 8.63 -10.56
C SER A 285 2.72 9.14 -11.65
N TYR A 286 4.04 8.91 -11.51
CA TYR A 286 5.05 9.27 -12.50
C TYR A 286 5.18 8.29 -13.68
N ASP A 287 4.43 7.19 -13.68
CA ASP A 287 4.52 6.17 -14.74
C ASP A 287 3.88 6.75 -16.01
N PRO A 288 4.59 6.82 -17.16
CA PRO A 288 4.04 7.32 -18.41
C PRO A 288 2.80 6.56 -18.90
N ALA A 289 2.58 5.34 -18.41
CA ALA A 289 1.40 4.53 -18.70
C ALA A 289 0.25 4.76 -17.71
N ALA A 290 0.47 5.45 -16.59
CA ALA A 290 -0.60 5.80 -15.65
C ALA A 290 -1.59 6.76 -16.32
N ASN A 291 -2.84 6.29 -16.49
CA ASN A 291 -3.89 7.02 -17.20
C ASN A 291 -5.19 7.15 -16.39
N ARG A 292 -5.24 6.59 -15.18
CA ARG A 292 -6.35 6.69 -14.24
C ARG A 292 -5.79 6.97 -12.85
N HIS A 293 -6.34 7.98 -12.19
CA HIS A 293 -5.98 8.33 -10.82
C HIS A 293 -7.27 8.49 -10.03
N LEU A 294 -7.33 7.86 -8.86
CA LEU A 294 -8.48 7.92 -7.96
C LEU A 294 -7.97 8.13 -6.53
N ALA A 295 -8.77 8.80 -5.71
CA ALA A 295 -8.43 9.03 -4.32
C ALA A 295 -9.45 8.35 -3.40
N LEU A 296 -8.98 7.76 -2.31
CA LEU A 296 -9.85 7.41 -1.19
C LEU A 296 -10.34 8.68 -0.48
N PRO A 297 -11.56 8.68 0.07
CA PRO A 297 -11.98 9.69 1.02
C PRO A 297 -11.02 9.69 2.21
N GLU A 298 -10.66 10.87 2.72
CA GLU A 298 -9.73 10.99 3.86
C GLU A 298 -10.21 10.14 5.04
N GLU A 299 -11.51 10.15 5.33
CA GLU A 299 -12.07 9.40 6.45
C GLU A 299 -11.90 7.88 6.29
N ILE A 300 -11.97 7.38 5.06
CA ILE A 300 -11.77 5.95 4.76
C ILE A 300 -10.29 5.62 4.80
N TYR A 301 -9.42 6.47 4.24
CA TYR A 301 -7.98 6.29 4.33
C TYR A 301 -7.50 6.28 5.78
N ASP A 302 -8.06 7.13 6.63
CA ASP A 302 -7.78 7.14 8.07
C ASP A 302 -8.26 5.86 8.78
N GLN A 303 -9.32 5.19 8.31
CA GLN A 303 -9.69 3.87 8.85
C GLN A 303 -8.63 2.80 8.55
N PHE A 304 -7.86 2.93 7.46
CA PHE A 304 -6.78 1.99 7.14
C PHE A 304 -5.44 2.41 7.77
N MET A 305 -5.05 3.65 7.52
CA MET A 305 -3.69 4.15 7.73
C MET A 305 -3.58 5.16 8.88
N GLY A 306 -4.71 5.49 9.53
CA GLY A 306 -4.79 6.57 10.51
C GLY A 306 -3.83 6.42 11.68
N LEU A 307 -3.23 7.54 12.06
CA LEU A 307 -2.36 7.69 13.21
C LEU A 307 -2.93 8.73 14.17
N GLY A 308 -2.67 8.56 15.47
CA GLY A 308 -2.93 9.58 16.47
C GLY A 308 -2.13 10.86 16.21
N SER A 309 -2.51 11.95 16.86
CA SER A 309 -1.79 13.22 16.75
C SER A 309 -0.34 13.11 17.23
N GLY A 310 0.60 13.75 16.54
CA GLY A 310 1.98 13.90 17.00
C GLY A 310 3.02 13.35 16.01
N ASP A 311 4.19 12.97 16.53
CA ASP A 311 5.23 12.31 15.74
C ASP A 311 4.74 10.90 15.34
N PRO A 312 4.67 10.55 14.05
CA PRO A 312 4.27 9.23 13.57
C PRO A 312 4.96 8.06 14.28
N ARG A 313 6.21 8.23 14.73
CA ARG A 313 6.96 7.19 15.45
C ARG A 313 6.39 6.84 16.82
N THR A 314 5.64 7.76 17.42
CA THR A 314 5.08 7.64 18.78
C THR A 314 3.56 7.82 18.81
N ALA A 315 2.95 8.10 17.66
CA ALA A 315 1.51 8.22 17.51
C ALA A 315 0.81 6.88 17.75
N GLN A 316 -0.41 6.92 18.29
CA GLN A 316 -1.23 5.70 18.37
C GLN A 316 -1.57 5.17 16.97
N ARG A 317 -1.57 3.85 16.80
CA ARG A 317 -1.98 3.13 15.60
C ARG A 317 -3.49 3.00 15.62
N LEU A 318 -4.18 3.80 14.81
CA LEU A 318 -5.64 3.86 14.82
C LEU A 318 -6.23 3.05 13.67
N GLY A 319 -5.63 3.15 12.48
CA GLY A 319 -6.10 2.46 11.29
C GLY A 319 -5.82 0.95 11.30
N SER A 320 -6.64 0.18 10.59
CA SER A 320 -6.56 -1.28 10.54
C SER A 320 -5.22 -1.80 10.01
N HIS A 321 -4.64 -1.17 8.98
CA HIS A 321 -3.32 -1.55 8.47
C HIS A 321 -2.22 -1.25 9.48
N GLN A 322 -2.31 -0.11 10.16
CA GLN A 322 -1.37 0.25 11.23
C GLN A 322 -1.42 -0.74 12.39
N ARG A 323 -2.62 -1.22 12.74
CA ARG A 323 -2.83 -2.09 13.89
C ARG A 323 -2.50 -3.55 13.59
N PHE A 324 -3.03 -4.10 12.50
CA PHE A 324 -2.94 -5.53 12.20
C PHE A 324 -1.72 -5.91 11.37
N TYR A 325 -1.18 -4.97 10.57
CA TYR A 325 0.07 -5.16 9.83
C TYR A 325 1.22 -4.31 10.39
N GLY A 326 1.06 -3.63 11.53
CA GLY A 326 2.12 -2.79 12.11
C GLY A 326 3.43 -3.54 12.35
N TRP A 327 3.34 -4.83 12.70
CA TRP A 327 4.51 -5.71 12.88
C TRP A 327 5.35 -5.95 11.60
N LEU A 328 4.82 -5.54 10.44
CA LEU A 328 5.45 -5.63 9.12
C LEU A 328 5.99 -4.27 8.66
N ALA A 329 5.58 -3.19 9.33
CA ALA A 329 6.07 -1.85 9.04
C ALA A 329 7.48 -1.67 9.60
N PHE A 330 8.47 -1.44 8.73
CA PHE A 330 9.86 -1.21 9.17
C PHE A 330 10.48 0.01 8.48
N PRO A 331 11.32 0.80 9.19
CA PRO A 331 11.75 0.67 10.59
C PRO A 331 10.82 1.27 11.65
N ASP A 332 9.77 1.97 11.23
CA ASP A 332 8.91 2.77 12.12
C ASP A 332 7.45 2.30 12.06
N VAL A 333 6.70 2.79 11.06
CA VAL A 333 5.25 2.65 10.90
C VAL A 333 4.94 2.74 9.42
N TRP A 334 3.78 2.24 8.98
CA TRP A 334 3.36 2.50 7.61
C TRP A 334 3.19 4.00 7.43
N ARG A 335 3.95 4.59 6.49
CA ARG A 335 3.90 6.02 6.23
C ARG A 335 2.60 6.36 5.53
N THR A 336 1.85 7.27 6.12
CA THR A 336 0.67 7.89 5.51
C THR A 336 1.11 8.91 4.47
N GLY A 337 0.41 9.00 3.36
CA GLY A 337 0.66 10.07 2.40
C GLY A 337 -0.32 10.08 1.24
N GLU A 338 -0.29 11.17 0.49
CA GLU A 338 -1.14 11.37 -0.67
C GLU A 338 -0.68 10.55 -1.87
N LEU A 339 0.62 10.49 -2.10
CA LEU A 339 1.25 9.90 -3.27
C LEU A 339 2.35 8.92 -2.84
N PRO A 340 2.72 7.93 -3.68
CA PRO A 340 3.76 6.98 -3.34
C PRO A 340 5.14 7.60 -3.57
N LEU A 341 5.55 8.54 -2.69
CA LEU A 341 6.79 9.31 -2.85
C LEU A 341 7.95 8.67 -2.09
N GLN A 342 9.11 8.59 -2.73
CA GLN A 342 10.34 8.04 -2.13
C GLN A 342 10.78 8.82 -0.90
N ALA A 343 10.70 10.16 -0.94
CA ALA A 343 11.12 11.03 0.16
C ALA A 343 10.28 10.81 1.43
N GLU A 344 9.02 10.44 1.27
CA GLU A 344 8.06 10.20 2.35
C GLU A 344 7.95 8.70 2.71
N GLN A 345 8.52 7.82 1.89
CA GLN A 345 8.48 6.36 2.03
C GLN A 345 7.04 5.80 2.08
N VAL A 346 6.15 6.39 1.29
CA VAL A 346 4.72 6.03 1.27
C VAL A 346 4.51 4.89 0.27
N LEU A 347 4.22 3.69 0.77
CA LEU A 347 3.87 2.53 -0.06
C LEU A 347 2.36 2.46 -0.37
N PHE A 348 1.52 2.82 0.61
CA PHE A 348 0.06 2.79 0.49
C PHE A 348 -0.52 4.20 0.49
N PRO A 349 -0.45 4.91 -0.64
CA PRO A 349 -0.94 6.28 -0.76
C PRO A 349 -2.48 6.36 -0.79
N ARG A 350 -3.02 7.52 -0.41
CA ARG A 350 -4.45 7.82 -0.56
C ARG A 350 -4.86 7.95 -2.03
N VAL A 351 -4.01 8.58 -2.85
CA VAL A 351 -4.19 8.65 -4.31
C VAL A 351 -3.52 7.44 -4.95
N GLN A 352 -4.34 6.63 -5.61
CA GLN A 352 -3.92 5.42 -6.29
C GLN A 352 -3.95 5.66 -7.79
N SER A 353 -2.84 5.35 -8.43
CA SER A 353 -2.64 5.52 -9.86
C SER A 353 -2.66 4.16 -10.54
N TYR A 354 -3.28 4.10 -11.70
CA TYR A 354 -3.42 2.89 -12.48
C TYR A 354 -2.99 3.14 -13.92
N GLU A 355 -2.28 2.16 -14.46
CA GLU A 355 -2.28 1.92 -15.89
C GLU A 355 -3.50 1.05 -16.23
N VAL A 356 -4.43 1.59 -17.02
CA VAL A 356 -5.56 0.82 -17.55
C VAL A 356 -5.19 0.26 -18.92
N VAL A 357 -5.00 -1.05 -18.97
CA VAL A 357 -4.73 -1.82 -20.19
C VAL A 357 -6.06 -2.25 -20.78
N THR A 358 -6.38 -1.76 -21.97
CA THR A 358 -7.64 -2.09 -22.64
C THR A 358 -7.68 -3.55 -23.11
N PRO A 359 -8.88 -4.16 -23.26
CA PRO A 359 -9.04 -5.52 -23.80
C PRO A 359 -8.44 -5.74 -25.19
#